data_AF-A0A375GF90-F1
#
_entry.id   AF-A0A375GF90-F1
#
_cell.length_a   1.000
_cell.length_b   1.000
_cell.length_c   1.000
_cell.angle_alpha   90.00
_cell.angle_beta   90.00
_cell.angle_gamma   90.00
#
_symmetry.space_group_name_H-M   'P 1'
#
loop_
_entity.id
_entity.type
_entity.pdbx_description
1 polymer ?
#
loop_
_entity_poly.entity_id
_entity_poly.type
_entity_poly.pdbx_seq_one_letter_code
_entity_poly.pdbx_strand_id
1 'polypeptide(L)'
;MSESTTPAQCRDEDWNLARECGLMAATLGTNAWDAALARFAESIRTPAAASEDAGDTAYMIGHAAGRVASQSAEPFQQRVRPWMLSCFGAEIAADQQERNHRFLEEALELVQACGATASEAHQLVDYVYGRPVGDKHQEAGGVMVTLAALCLAQGLDMHAAGETELARIWTKLEQIRSKQAAKPKHSPLPEHVPPATGADDARDLLTAASNALRSYQYGNAAPDLAESIADRIDAAMSATPSAAKGSE
;
A
#
# COMPACT_ATOMS: atom_id res chain seq x y z
N MET A 1 -33.18 -21.90 31.73
CA MET A 1 -31.88 -21.24 31.70
C MET A 1 -31.85 -20.43 30.41
N SER A 2 -31.98 -19.10 30.48
CA SER A 2 -31.92 -18.26 29.29
C SER A 2 -30.45 -18.13 28.89
N GLU A 3 -30.08 -18.77 27.79
CA GLU A 3 -28.77 -18.58 27.19
C GLU A 3 -28.62 -17.10 26.83
N SER A 4 -27.65 -16.45 27.47
CA SER A 4 -27.25 -15.08 27.14
C SER A 4 -26.66 -15.10 25.73
N THR A 5 -27.33 -14.43 24.80
CA THR A 5 -26.85 -14.22 23.42
C THR A 5 -25.84 -13.08 23.33
N THR A 6 -25.40 -12.51 24.47
CA THR A 6 -24.34 -11.50 24.49
C THR A 6 -23.03 -12.14 24.03
N PRO A 7 -22.42 -11.67 22.93
CA PRO A 7 -21.10 -12.12 22.50
C PRO A 7 -20.10 -11.93 23.64
N ALA A 8 -19.23 -12.91 23.87
CA ALA A 8 -18.37 -13.04 25.07
C ALA A 8 -17.36 -11.90 25.33
N GLN A 9 -17.41 -10.81 24.57
CA GLN A 9 -16.53 -9.65 24.64
C GLN A 9 -17.28 -8.31 24.67
N CYS A 10 -18.61 -8.30 24.59
CA CYS A 10 -19.41 -7.08 24.64
C CYS A 10 -19.81 -6.78 26.10
N ARG A 11 -19.58 -5.56 26.57
CA ARG A 11 -20.05 -5.14 27.90
C ARG A 11 -21.59 -5.12 27.88
N ASP A 12 -22.23 -5.52 28.98
CA ASP A 12 -23.71 -5.59 29.05
C ASP A 12 -24.38 -4.25 28.72
N GLU A 13 -23.73 -3.14 29.06
CA GLU A 13 -24.20 -1.78 28.76
C GLU A 13 -24.23 -1.50 27.26
N ASP A 14 -23.16 -1.85 26.54
CA ASP A 14 -23.05 -1.66 25.08
C ASP A 14 -24.08 -2.55 24.36
N TRP A 15 -24.31 -3.76 24.86
CA TRP A 15 -25.28 -4.70 24.32
C TRP A 15 -26.72 -4.22 24.49
N ASN A 16 -27.07 -3.72 25.69
CA ASN A 16 -28.39 -3.15 25.94
C ASN A 16 -28.65 -1.91 25.09
N LEU A 17 -27.65 -1.03 24.97
CA LEU A 17 -27.75 0.17 24.15
C LEU A 17 -27.95 -0.14 22.66
N ALA A 18 -27.24 -1.15 22.13
CA ALA A 18 -27.41 -1.59 20.74
C ALA A 18 -28.82 -2.13 20.49
N ARG A 19 -29.38 -2.87 21.46
CA ARG A 19 -30.75 -3.38 21.40
C ARG A 19 -31.78 -2.25 21.46
N GLU A 20 -31.63 -1.28 22.36
CA GLU A 20 -32.53 -0.12 22.48
C GLU A 20 -32.51 0.76 21.21
N CYS A 21 -31.35 0.87 20.56
CA CYS A 21 -31.23 1.55 19.27
C CYS A 21 -31.85 0.77 18.10
N GLY A 22 -32.33 -0.45 18.33
CA GLY A 22 -32.96 -1.33 17.35
C GLY A 22 -31.98 -2.02 16.41
N LEU A 23 -30.67 -2.02 16.72
CA LEU A 23 -29.63 -2.57 15.87
C LEU A 23 -29.80 -4.08 15.68
N MET A 24 -30.19 -4.79 16.74
CA MET A 24 -30.33 -6.26 16.73
C MET A 24 -31.54 -6.78 15.94
N ALA A 25 -32.49 -5.91 15.60
CA ALA A 25 -33.70 -6.28 14.86
C ALA A 25 -33.68 -5.79 13.39
N ALA A 26 -32.68 -5.01 13.00
CA ALA A 26 -32.57 -4.50 11.65
C ALA A 26 -31.76 -5.45 10.75
N THR A 27 -32.19 -5.61 9.50
CA THR A 27 -31.42 -6.39 8.51
C THR A 27 -30.27 -5.54 7.99
N LEU A 28 -29.04 -6.05 8.09
CA LEU A 28 -27.83 -5.43 7.57
C LEU A 28 -28.00 -4.91 6.13
N GLY A 29 -27.50 -3.70 5.87
CA GLY A 29 -27.54 -3.08 4.54
C GLY A 29 -28.90 -2.50 4.11
N THR A 30 -29.86 -2.41 5.04
CA THR A 30 -31.13 -1.70 4.81
C THR A 30 -31.10 -0.30 5.41
N ASN A 31 -31.94 0.61 4.89
CA ASN A 31 -32.12 1.95 5.47
C ASN A 31 -32.47 1.91 6.97
N ALA A 32 -33.16 0.85 7.43
CA ALA A 32 -33.48 0.66 8.84
C ALA A 32 -32.25 0.31 9.69
N TRP A 33 -31.32 -0.45 9.13
CA TRP A 33 -30.03 -0.74 9.75
C TRP A 33 -29.16 0.50 9.85
N ASP A 34 -29.04 1.27 8.77
CA ASP A 34 -28.23 2.49 8.78
C ASP A 34 -28.79 3.52 9.77
N ALA A 35 -30.11 3.64 9.86
CA ALA A 35 -30.77 4.48 10.85
C ALA A 35 -30.56 3.98 12.29
N ALA A 36 -30.57 2.67 12.53
CA ALA A 36 -30.30 2.09 13.84
C ALA A 36 -28.84 2.26 14.27
N LEU A 37 -27.91 2.07 13.33
CA LEU A 37 -26.48 2.27 13.55
C LEU A 37 -26.16 3.74 13.81
N ALA A 38 -26.82 4.68 13.11
CA ALA A 38 -26.66 6.11 13.35
C ALA A 38 -27.13 6.52 14.75
N ARG A 39 -28.28 6.01 15.21
CA ARG A 39 -28.77 6.26 16.59
C ARG A 39 -27.81 5.71 17.65
N PHE A 40 -27.29 4.50 17.43
CA PHE A 40 -26.31 3.88 18.31
C PHE A 40 -24.99 4.65 18.37
N ALA A 41 -24.49 5.10 17.22
CA ALA A 41 -23.29 5.94 17.18
C ALA A 41 -23.50 7.28 17.90
N GLU A 42 -24.70 7.86 17.80
CA GLU A 42 -25.04 9.11 18.48
C GLU A 42 -25.14 8.96 19.99
N SER A 43 -25.72 7.87 20.48
CA SER A 43 -25.81 7.60 21.92
C SER A 43 -24.43 7.34 22.54
N ILE A 44 -23.48 6.77 21.79
CA ILE A 44 -22.07 6.64 22.23
C ILE A 44 -21.32 7.98 22.18
N ARG A 45 -21.62 8.83 21.19
CA ARG A 45 -20.95 10.13 21.02
C ARG A 45 -21.46 11.20 21.98
N THR A 46 -22.65 11.03 22.54
CA THR A 46 -23.16 11.96 23.56
C THR A 46 -22.34 11.75 24.83
N PRO A 47 -21.55 12.74 25.30
CA PRO A 47 -20.86 12.59 26.57
C PRO A 47 -21.92 12.44 27.66
N ALA A 48 -21.72 11.48 28.56
CA ALA A 48 -22.58 11.22 29.70
C ALA A 48 -22.72 12.48 30.57
N ALA A 49 -23.65 13.34 30.20
CA ALA A 49 -24.11 14.46 30.99
C ALA A 49 -25.39 14.02 31.68
N ALA A 50 -25.22 13.71 32.97
CA ALA A 50 -26.22 13.63 34.01
C ALA A 50 -27.18 12.43 33.99
N SER A 51 -26.78 11.40 34.73
CA SER A 51 -27.57 11.09 35.92
C SER A 51 -27.48 12.27 36.89
N GLU A 52 -28.50 13.11 36.95
CA GLU A 52 -28.93 13.76 38.19
C GLU A 52 -30.31 14.39 38.01
N ASP A 53 -31.08 14.24 39.07
CA ASP A 53 -32.52 14.40 39.21
C ASP A 53 -32.91 15.89 39.39
N ALA A 54 -34.16 16.20 39.02
CA ALA A 54 -35.00 17.31 39.46
C ALA A 54 -34.46 18.75 39.59
N GLY A 55 -35.08 19.70 38.86
CA GLY A 55 -35.17 21.09 39.34
C GLY A 55 -35.27 22.19 38.28
N ASP A 56 -36.51 22.52 37.94
CA ASP A 56 -37.11 23.82 37.57
C ASP A 56 -36.24 25.10 37.35
N THR A 57 -36.76 25.94 36.43
CA THR A 57 -36.57 27.40 36.21
C THR A 57 -35.38 27.98 35.42
N ALA A 58 -35.71 28.38 34.17
CA ALA A 58 -35.47 29.66 33.48
C ALA A 58 -34.24 30.54 33.83
N TYR A 59 -33.45 30.94 32.82
CA TYR A 59 -33.35 32.34 32.34
C TYR A 59 -32.35 32.46 31.17
N MET A 60 -32.74 33.24 30.16
CA MET A 60 -31.95 33.64 29.00
C MET A 60 -30.70 34.45 29.39
N ILE A 61 -29.59 34.31 28.68
CA ILE A 61 -28.74 35.42 28.17
C ILE A 61 -27.75 34.81 27.18
N GLY A 62 -27.63 35.46 26.03
CA GLY A 62 -26.95 34.93 24.86
C GLY A 62 -25.43 34.91 24.96
N HIS A 63 -24.85 34.00 24.18
CA HIS A 63 -23.55 34.20 23.57
C HIS A 63 -23.61 33.62 22.16
N ALA A 64 -23.91 34.51 21.21
CA ALA A 64 -23.48 34.34 19.84
C ALA A 64 -21.95 34.48 19.83
N ALA A 65 -21.24 33.36 19.68
CA ALA A 65 -19.85 33.33 19.24
C ALA A 65 -19.51 31.94 18.67
N GLY A 66 -19.37 31.89 17.35
CA GLY A 66 -18.53 30.90 16.68
C GLY A 66 -19.13 29.52 16.46
N ARG A 67 -20.01 29.38 15.45
CA ARG A 67 -19.92 28.19 14.60
C ARG A 67 -18.54 28.24 13.94
N VAL A 68 -17.56 27.55 14.51
CA VAL A 68 -16.37 27.17 13.75
C VAL A 68 -16.89 26.21 12.70
N ALA A 69 -16.93 26.68 11.46
CA ALA A 69 -17.21 25.84 10.31
C ALA A 69 -16.28 24.63 10.40
N SER A 70 -16.86 23.42 10.40
CA SER A 70 -16.15 22.19 10.09
C SER A 70 -15.51 22.40 8.72
N GLN A 71 -14.22 22.78 8.69
CA GLN A 71 -13.44 22.74 7.47
C GLN A 71 -13.33 21.27 7.09
N SER A 72 -14.14 20.87 6.12
CA SER A 72 -14.09 19.57 5.48
C SER A 72 -12.68 19.37 4.92
N ALA A 73 -11.87 18.58 5.61
CA ALA A 73 -10.59 18.13 5.06
C ALA A 73 -10.89 17.36 3.76
N GLU A 74 -10.26 17.77 2.66
CA GLU A 74 -10.42 17.10 1.37
C GLU A 74 -10.11 15.59 1.50
N PRO A 75 -10.83 14.71 0.76
CA PRO A 75 -10.52 13.29 0.72
C PRO A 75 -9.04 13.03 0.38
N PHE A 76 -8.47 11.97 0.93
CA PHE A 76 -7.03 11.64 0.77
C PHE A 76 -6.59 11.65 -0.70
N GLN A 77 -7.36 11.01 -1.59
CA GLN A 77 -7.07 10.98 -3.03
C GLN A 77 -6.98 12.38 -3.65
N GLN A 78 -7.83 13.32 -3.22
CA GLN A 78 -7.81 14.70 -3.71
C GLN A 78 -6.55 15.44 -3.23
N ARG A 79 -6.08 15.16 -2.00
CA ARG A 79 -4.86 15.75 -1.45
C ARG A 79 -3.55 15.20 -2.05
N VAL A 80 -3.57 13.99 -2.60
CA VAL A 80 -2.43 13.43 -3.35
C VAL A 80 -2.19 14.18 -4.66
N ARG A 81 -3.25 14.68 -5.31
CA ARG A 81 -3.16 15.33 -6.63
C ARG A 81 -2.25 16.58 -6.64
N PRO A 82 -2.37 17.55 -5.72
CA PRO A 82 -1.46 18.69 -5.65
C PRO A 82 0.02 18.29 -5.49
N TRP A 83 0.30 17.27 -4.68
CA TRP A 83 1.66 16.74 -4.53
C TRP A 83 2.18 16.16 -5.85
N MET A 84 1.37 15.31 -6.51
CA MET A 84 1.72 14.73 -7.82
C MET A 84 2.06 15.80 -8.85
N LEU A 85 1.22 16.84 -8.98
CA LEU A 85 1.43 17.93 -9.91
C LEU A 85 2.66 18.77 -9.54
N SER A 86 2.85 19.04 -8.25
CA SER A 86 4.01 19.78 -7.78
C SER A 86 5.29 19.01 -8.04
N CYS A 87 5.31 17.70 -7.79
CA CYS A 87 6.51 16.89 -7.93
C CYS A 87 6.86 16.60 -9.40
N PHE A 88 5.87 16.23 -10.22
CA PHE A 88 6.11 15.61 -11.52
C PHE A 88 5.60 16.44 -12.72
N GLY A 89 4.83 17.51 -12.49
CA GLY A 89 4.12 18.21 -13.56
C GLY A 89 2.94 17.40 -14.12
N ALA A 90 2.17 18.02 -15.02
CA ALA A 90 0.92 17.42 -15.51
C ALA A 90 1.13 16.15 -16.35
N GLU A 91 2.18 16.10 -17.17
CA GLU A 91 2.44 15.00 -18.10
C GLU A 91 2.78 13.71 -17.35
N ILE A 92 3.81 13.73 -16.50
CA ILE A 92 4.24 12.55 -15.74
C ILE A 92 3.18 12.16 -14.69
N ALA A 93 2.47 13.14 -14.11
CA ALA A 93 1.38 12.83 -13.18
C ALA A 93 0.20 12.08 -13.86
N ALA A 94 0.02 12.27 -15.17
CA ALA A 94 -1.02 11.60 -15.95
C ALA A 94 -0.53 10.33 -16.68
N ASP A 95 0.74 9.96 -16.56
CA ASP A 95 1.31 8.76 -17.17
C ASP A 95 0.78 7.50 -16.47
N GLN A 96 -0.18 6.84 -17.12
CA GLN A 96 -0.85 5.66 -16.60
C GLN A 96 0.11 4.49 -16.38
N GLN A 97 1.13 4.33 -17.23
CA GLN A 97 2.05 3.20 -17.12
C GLN A 97 3.03 3.41 -15.96
N GLU A 98 3.60 4.60 -15.84
CA GLU A 98 4.46 4.97 -14.71
C GLU A 98 3.68 4.85 -13.37
N ARG A 99 2.42 5.29 -13.33
CA ARG A 99 1.58 5.15 -12.12
C ARG A 99 1.27 3.69 -11.80
N ASN A 100 1.04 2.86 -12.82
CA ASN A 100 0.83 1.43 -12.64
C ASN A 100 2.07 0.75 -12.04
N HIS A 101 3.26 1.00 -12.60
CA HIS A 101 4.51 0.43 -12.09
C HIS A 101 4.84 0.92 -10.68
N ARG A 102 4.64 2.22 -10.39
CA ARG A 102 4.84 2.76 -9.04
C ARG A 102 3.92 2.11 -8.01
N PHE A 103 2.65 1.89 -8.36
CA PHE A 103 1.73 1.20 -7.46
C PHE A 103 2.15 -0.26 -7.21
N LEU A 104 2.56 -0.98 -8.26
CA LEU A 104 3.05 -2.35 -8.15
C LEU A 104 4.29 -2.44 -7.23
N GLU A 105 5.24 -1.52 -7.39
CA GLU A 105 6.45 -1.40 -6.55
C GLU A 105 6.08 -1.28 -5.06
N GLU A 106 5.23 -0.32 -4.70
CA GLU A 106 4.82 -0.09 -3.30
C GLU A 106 4.00 -1.27 -2.73
N ALA A 107 3.16 -1.90 -3.55
CA ALA A 107 2.41 -3.08 -3.14
C ALA A 107 3.34 -4.26 -2.83
N LEU A 108 4.38 -4.46 -3.65
CA LEU A 108 5.41 -5.48 -3.44
C LEU A 108 6.26 -5.18 -2.19
N GLU A 109 6.65 -3.92 -1.98
CA GLU A 109 7.37 -3.51 -0.78
C GLU A 109 6.54 -3.75 0.50
N LEU A 110 5.24 -3.45 0.48
CA LEU A 110 4.36 -3.70 1.62
C LEU A 110 4.23 -5.19 1.94
N VAL A 111 3.97 -6.05 0.94
CA VAL A 111 3.84 -7.49 1.21
C VAL A 111 5.17 -8.12 1.61
N GLN A 112 6.30 -7.64 1.08
CA GLN A 112 7.63 -8.03 1.54
C GLN A 112 7.83 -7.67 3.01
N ALA A 113 7.45 -6.45 3.42
CA ALA A 113 7.51 -6.02 4.82
C ALA A 113 6.60 -6.86 5.74
N CYS A 114 5.50 -7.41 5.20
CA CYS A 114 4.63 -8.35 5.90
C CYS A 114 5.13 -9.81 5.89
N GLY A 115 6.31 -10.07 5.31
CA GLY A 115 6.97 -11.38 5.32
C GLY A 115 6.74 -12.24 4.08
N ALA A 116 6.08 -11.73 3.03
CA ALA A 116 5.94 -12.48 1.78
C ALA A 116 7.29 -12.65 1.09
N THR A 117 7.53 -13.86 0.58
CA THR A 117 8.71 -14.18 -0.21
C THR A 117 8.51 -13.79 -1.68
N ALA A 118 9.62 -13.57 -2.40
CA ALA A 118 9.57 -13.32 -3.84
C ALA A 118 8.93 -14.50 -4.62
N SER A 119 9.09 -15.74 -4.14
CA SER A 119 8.46 -16.90 -4.77
C SER A 119 6.94 -16.88 -4.63
N GLU A 120 6.41 -16.52 -3.45
CA GLU A 120 4.96 -16.36 -3.24
C GLU A 120 4.40 -15.23 -4.10
N ALA A 121 5.13 -14.11 -4.22
CA ALA A 121 4.74 -13.01 -5.10
C ALA A 121 4.66 -13.44 -6.58
N HIS A 122 5.66 -14.18 -7.09
CA HIS A 122 5.65 -14.68 -8.47
C HIS A 122 4.51 -15.69 -8.72
N GLN A 123 4.20 -16.57 -7.76
CA GLN A 123 3.05 -17.47 -7.90
C GLN A 123 1.72 -16.70 -8.06
N LEU A 124 1.56 -15.58 -7.34
CA LEU A 124 0.40 -14.70 -7.49
C LEU A 124 0.39 -13.97 -8.84
N VAL A 125 1.55 -13.58 -9.36
CA VAL A 125 1.67 -13.03 -10.72
C VAL A 125 1.14 -14.04 -11.73
N ASP A 126 1.64 -15.27 -11.73
CA ASP A 126 1.19 -16.30 -12.68
C ASP A 126 -0.31 -16.57 -12.56
N TYR A 127 -0.82 -16.65 -11.33
CA TYR A 127 -2.23 -16.88 -11.06
C TYR A 127 -3.15 -15.76 -11.58
N VAL A 128 -2.75 -14.49 -11.41
CA VAL A 128 -3.55 -13.33 -11.85
C VAL A 128 -3.45 -13.15 -13.37
N TYR A 129 -2.24 -13.21 -13.94
CA TYR A 129 -2.03 -13.03 -15.38
C TYR A 129 -2.49 -14.23 -16.21
N GLY A 130 -2.73 -15.39 -15.59
CA GLY A 130 -3.37 -16.55 -16.23
C GLY A 130 -4.89 -16.44 -16.40
N ARG A 131 -5.51 -15.32 -16.02
CA ARG A 131 -6.97 -15.09 -16.08
C ARG A 131 -7.35 -14.02 -17.11
N PRO A 132 -8.63 -13.94 -17.52
CA PRO A 132 -9.12 -12.80 -18.28
C PRO A 132 -8.89 -11.49 -17.52
N VAL A 133 -8.56 -10.43 -18.26
CA VAL A 133 -8.36 -9.09 -17.71
C VAL A 133 -9.65 -8.60 -17.04
N GLY A 134 -9.53 -8.10 -15.81
CA GLY A 134 -10.64 -7.57 -15.01
C GLY A 134 -11.05 -6.13 -15.35
N ASP A 135 -12.18 -5.70 -14.78
CA ASP A 135 -12.65 -4.31 -14.89
C ASP A 135 -11.91 -3.38 -13.92
N LYS A 136 -11.46 -2.21 -14.41
CA LYS A 136 -10.63 -1.28 -13.62
C LYS A 136 -11.31 -0.79 -12.35
N HIS A 137 -12.62 -0.55 -12.35
CA HIS A 137 -13.32 -0.09 -11.14
C HIS A 137 -13.42 -1.20 -10.11
N GLN A 138 -13.70 -2.42 -10.56
CA GLN A 138 -13.72 -3.60 -9.70
C GLN A 138 -12.36 -3.85 -9.07
N GLU A 139 -11.27 -3.85 -9.85
CA GLU A 139 -9.93 -4.14 -9.33
C GLU A 139 -9.45 -3.04 -8.37
N ALA A 140 -9.75 -1.76 -8.65
CA ALA A 140 -9.45 -0.67 -7.72
C ALA A 140 -10.17 -0.85 -6.38
N GLY A 141 -11.45 -1.25 -6.40
CA GLY A 141 -12.21 -1.56 -5.18
C GLY A 141 -11.65 -2.78 -4.43
N GLY A 142 -11.28 -3.83 -5.17
CA GLY A 142 -10.67 -5.04 -4.61
C GLY A 142 -9.37 -4.73 -3.87
N VAL A 143 -8.49 -3.93 -4.46
CA VAL A 143 -7.24 -3.46 -3.84
C VAL A 143 -7.51 -2.67 -2.56
N MET A 144 -8.49 -1.75 -2.56
CA MET A 144 -8.81 -0.97 -1.36
C MET A 144 -9.27 -1.87 -0.20
N VAL A 145 -10.14 -2.85 -0.48
CA VAL A 145 -10.64 -3.79 0.53
C VAL A 145 -9.52 -4.67 1.06
N THR A 146 -8.66 -5.21 0.19
CA THR A 146 -7.58 -6.11 0.61
C THR A 146 -6.46 -5.38 1.34
N LEU A 147 -6.15 -4.13 0.96
CA LEU A 147 -5.23 -3.27 1.72
C LEU A 147 -5.75 -3.02 3.14
N ALA A 148 -7.03 -2.67 3.28
CA ALA A 148 -7.64 -2.48 4.60
C ALA A 148 -7.58 -3.76 5.44
N ALA A 149 -7.90 -4.92 4.86
CA ALA A 149 -7.84 -6.21 5.53
C ALA A 149 -6.41 -6.57 5.96
N LEU A 150 -5.41 -6.32 5.10
CA LEU A 150 -4.00 -6.53 5.42
C LEU A 150 -3.57 -5.63 6.58
N CYS A 151 -3.89 -4.34 6.54
CA CYS A 151 -3.58 -3.41 7.63
C CYS A 151 -4.22 -3.86 8.96
N LEU A 152 -5.49 -4.29 8.95
CA LEU A 152 -6.14 -4.84 10.14
C LEU A 152 -5.40 -6.07 10.68
N ALA A 153 -5.01 -7.01 9.81
CA ALA A 153 -4.27 -8.20 10.20
C ALA A 153 -2.88 -7.89 10.77
N GLN A 154 -2.25 -6.80 10.31
CA GLN A 154 -0.93 -6.34 10.76
C GLN A 154 -0.99 -5.33 11.92
N GLY A 155 -2.19 -4.97 12.40
CA GLY A 155 -2.37 -3.96 13.45
C GLY A 155 -1.98 -2.54 13.02
N LEU A 156 -2.10 -2.21 11.74
CA LEU A 156 -1.77 -0.92 11.15
C LEU A 156 -3.03 -0.07 10.93
N ASP A 157 -2.95 1.22 11.25
CA ASP A 157 -3.93 2.22 10.79
C ASP A 157 -3.54 2.69 9.38
N MET A 158 -4.30 2.22 8.38
CA MET A 158 -4.03 2.54 6.97
C MET A 158 -4.13 4.05 6.67
N HIS A 159 -5.00 4.77 7.36
CA HIS A 159 -5.20 6.20 7.12
C HIS A 159 -4.06 6.99 7.76
N ALA A 160 -3.71 6.70 9.01
CA ALA A 160 -2.58 7.35 9.68
C ALA A 160 -1.25 7.11 8.94
N ALA A 161 -1.04 5.89 8.42
CA ALA A 161 0.12 5.57 7.59
C ALA A 161 0.15 6.41 6.31
N GLY A 162 -0.99 6.52 5.61
CA GLY A 162 -1.14 7.36 4.42
C GLY A 162 -0.87 8.85 4.69
N GLU A 163 -1.39 9.40 5.79
CA GLU A 163 -1.13 10.80 6.18
C GLU A 163 0.34 11.05 6.49
N THR A 164 0.96 10.14 7.25
CA THR A 164 2.36 10.23 7.62
C THR A 164 3.25 10.22 6.37
N GLU A 165 2.96 9.32 5.43
CA GLU A 165 3.71 9.22 4.19
C GLU A 165 3.50 10.44 3.29
N LEU A 166 2.26 10.90 3.13
CA LEU A 166 1.96 12.11 2.35
C LEU A 166 2.67 13.34 2.92
N ALA A 167 2.70 13.52 4.24
CA ALA A 167 3.46 14.58 4.88
C ALA A 167 4.97 14.42 4.63
N ARG A 168 5.50 13.20 4.69
CA ARG A 168 6.92 12.91 4.47
C ARG A 168 7.36 13.18 3.03
N ILE A 169 6.59 12.80 2.01
CA ILE A 169 7.00 12.97 0.60
C ILE A 169 6.98 14.45 0.18
N TRP A 170 6.18 15.28 0.84
CA TRP A 170 6.25 16.74 0.68
C TRP A 170 7.61 17.31 1.08
N THR A 171 8.31 16.73 2.06
CA THR A 171 9.65 17.18 2.44
C THR A 171 10.75 16.67 1.51
N LYS A 172 10.42 15.84 0.50
CA LYS A 172 11.39 15.18 -0.40
C LYS A 172 11.26 15.61 -1.87
N LEU A 173 10.52 16.68 -2.17
CA LEU A 173 10.24 17.11 -3.55
C LEU A 173 11.48 17.18 -4.45
N GLU A 174 12.54 17.85 -4.00
CA GLU A 174 13.77 18.03 -4.80
C GLU A 174 14.48 16.70 -5.07
N GLN A 175 14.57 15.83 -4.05
CA GLN A 175 15.18 14.51 -4.18
C GLN A 175 14.39 13.63 -5.15
N ILE A 176 13.06 13.65 -5.07
CA ILE A 176 12.18 12.87 -5.95
C ILE A 176 12.29 13.37 -7.39
N ARG A 177 12.31 14.70 -7.60
CA ARG A 177 12.51 15.30 -8.92
C ARG A 177 13.87 14.93 -9.52
N SER A 178 14.93 14.98 -8.73
CA SER A 178 16.27 14.61 -9.18
C SER A 178 16.34 13.13 -9.60
N LYS A 179 15.76 12.23 -8.79
CA LYS A 179 15.66 10.81 -9.14
C LYS A 179 14.84 10.59 -10.41
N GLN A 180 13.73 11.32 -10.58
CA GLN A 180 12.90 11.19 -11.78
C GLN A 180 13.62 11.66 -13.04
N ALA A 181 14.36 12.78 -12.96
CA ALA A 181 15.14 13.28 -14.09
C ALA A 181 16.27 12.33 -14.52
N ALA A 182 16.75 11.50 -13.59
CA ALA A 182 17.79 10.51 -13.84
C ALA A 182 17.26 9.17 -14.38
N LYS A 183 15.93 8.98 -14.53
CA LYS A 183 15.38 7.71 -15.00
C LYS A 183 15.67 7.47 -16.50
N PRO A 184 16.13 6.27 -16.88
CA PRO A 184 16.22 5.85 -18.27
C PRO A 184 14.82 5.73 -18.89
N LYS A 185 14.70 6.02 -20.19
CA LYS A 185 13.39 6.10 -20.88
C LYS A 185 12.70 4.76 -21.18
N HIS A 186 13.37 3.61 -20.98
CA HIS A 186 12.92 2.33 -21.55
C HIS A 186 12.84 1.16 -20.57
N SER A 187 13.01 1.38 -19.26
CA SER A 187 12.90 0.30 -18.27
C SER A 187 12.00 0.70 -17.10
N PRO A 188 11.11 -0.19 -16.63
CA PRO A 188 10.35 0.03 -15.39
C PRO A 188 11.25 -0.05 -14.14
N LEU A 189 12.44 -0.63 -14.28
CA LEU A 189 13.40 -0.80 -13.18
C LEU A 189 14.47 0.31 -13.25
N PRO A 190 14.93 0.84 -12.09
CA PRO A 190 16.12 1.68 -12.06
C PRO A 190 17.29 0.95 -12.73
N GLU A 191 17.99 1.61 -13.65
CA GLU A 191 19.28 1.10 -14.13
C GLU A 191 20.21 1.00 -12.92
N HIS A 192 20.62 -0.23 -12.58
CA HIS A 192 21.71 -0.41 -11.65
C HIS A 192 22.99 -0.01 -12.37
N VAL A 193 23.46 1.21 -12.14
CA VAL A 193 24.80 1.63 -12.59
C VAL A 193 25.80 0.75 -11.83
N PRO A 194 26.49 -0.20 -12.49
CA PRO A 194 27.53 -0.96 -11.81
C PRO A 194 28.65 0.02 -11.45
N PRO A 195 29.31 -0.14 -10.28
CA PRO A 195 30.48 0.65 -9.97
C PRO A 195 31.55 0.48 -11.06
N ALA A 196 32.24 1.59 -11.38
CA ALA A 196 33.18 1.68 -12.47
C ALA A 196 34.35 0.66 -12.32
N THR A 197 34.63 0.01 -13.44
CA THR A 197 35.71 -0.94 -13.79
C THR A 197 36.93 -1.03 -12.86
N GLY A 198 37.24 -2.26 -12.42
CA GLY A 198 38.57 -2.65 -11.96
C GLY A 198 38.59 -4.00 -11.23
N ALA A 199 39.06 -5.05 -11.91
CA ALA A 199 39.65 -6.28 -11.35
C ALA A 199 38.86 -7.19 -10.38
N ASP A 200 37.54 -7.03 -10.20
CA ASP A 200 36.66 -7.99 -9.47
C ASP A 200 35.74 -8.83 -10.39
N ASP A 201 36.12 -8.90 -11.67
CA ASP A 201 35.28 -9.31 -12.81
C ASP A 201 34.71 -10.75 -12.71
N ALA A 202 35.49 -11.72 -12.23
CA ALA A 202 35.05 -13.12 -12.24
C ALA A 202 33.99 -13.46 -11.19
N ARG A 203 34.08 -12.88 -9.99
CA ARG A 203 33.16 -13.18 -8.88
C ARG A 203 31.80 -12.53 -9.11
N ASP A 204 31.80 -11.33 -9.66
CA ASP A 204 30.58 -10.61 -10.00
C ASP A 204 29.88 -11.26 -11.19
N LEU A 205 30.63 -11.71 -12.21
CA LEU A 205 30.09 -12.49 -13.33
C LEU A 205 29.50 -13.84 -12.86
N LEU A 206 30.18 -14.56 -11.96
CA LEU A 206 29.66 -15.80 -11.39
C LEU A 206 28.41 -15.58 -10.54
N THR A 207 28.35 -14.47 -9.80
CA THR A 207 27.18 -14.10 -9.01
C THR A 207 26.00 -13.74 -9.91
N ALA A 208 26.24 -12.96 -10.98
CA ALA A 208 25.24 -12.64 -11.99
C ALA A 208 24.72 -13.90 -12.71
N ALA A 209 25.61 -14.81 -13.10
CA ALA A 209 25.25 -16.09 -13.70
C ALA A 209 24.42 -16.97 -12.76
N SER A 210 24.80 -17.06 -11.49
CA SER A 210 24.05 -17.81 -10.47
C SER A 210 22.64 -17.26 -10.28
N ASN A 211 22.49 -15.93 -10.23
CA ASN A 211 21.20 -15.28 -10.09
C ASN A 211 20.31 -15.47 -11.33
N ALA A 212 20.88 -15.40 -12.53
CA ALA A 212 20.16 -15.67 -13.78
C ALA A 212 19.67 -17.13 -13.85
N LEU A 213 20.52 -18.10 -13.51
CA LEU A 213 20.14 -19.52 -13.45
C LEU A 213 19.04 -19.80 -12.41
N ARG A 214 19.10 -19.15 -11.24
CA ARG A 214 18.01 -19.23 -10.25
C ARG A 214 16.72 -18.63 -10.78
N SER A 215 16.78 -17.51 -11.49
CA SER A 215 15.62 -16.89 -12.13
C SER A 215 14.92 -17.85 -13.10
N TYR A 216 15.69 -18.63 -13.89
CA TYR A 216 15.13 -19.69 -14.74
C TYR A 216 14.51 -20.84 -13.96
N GLN A 217 15.12 -21.27 -12.85
CA GLN A 217 14.56 -22.29 -11.96
C GLN A 217 13.19 -21.90 -11.39
N TYR A 218 12.91 -20.60 -11.28
CA TYR A 218 11.63 -20.04 -10.83
C TYR A 218 10.71 -19.61 -11.97
N GLY A 219 10.97 -20.02 -13.22
CA GLY A 219 10.05 -19.82 -14.36
C GLY A 219 10.14 -18.46 -15.05
N ASN A 220 11.02 -17.56 -14.62
CA ASN A 220 11.25 -16.28 -15.31
C ASN A 220 12.12 -16.51 -16.55
N ALA A 221 11.48 -16.59 -17.72
CA ALA A 221 12.18 -16.65 -19.00
C ALA A 221 12.63 -15.24 -19.40
N ALA A 222 13.87 -14.88 -19.06
CA ALA A 222 14.54 -13.67 -19.57
C ALA A 222 15.69 -14.08 -20.52
N PRO A 223 15.37 -14.62 -21.72
CA PRO A 223 16.37 -15.11 -22.68
C PRO A 223 17.44 -14.07 -23.02
N ASP A 224 17.04 -12.83 -23.23
CA ASP A 224 17.96 -11.75 -23.60
C ASP A 224 18.97 -11.43 -22.47
N LEU A 225 18.53 -11.53 -21.21
CA LEU A 225 19.42 -11.33 -20.05
C LEU A 225 20.39 -12.51 -19.89
N ALA A 226 19.92 -13.72 -20.16
CA ALA A 226 20.73 -14.92 -20.11
C ALA A 226 21.83 -14.91 -21.19
N GLU A 227 21.45 -14.53 -22.41
CA GLU A 227 22.34 -14.38 -23.56
C GLU A 227 23.41 -13.31 -23.27
N SER A 228 23.00 -12.14 -22.78
CA SER A 228 23.93 -11.07 -22.41
C SER A 228 24.94 -11.49 -21.32
N ILE A 229 24.51 -12.29 -20.33
CA ILE A 229 25.41 -12.82 -19.30
C ILE A 229 26.36 -13.86 -19.88
N ALA A 230 25.88 -14.75 -20.77
CA ALA A 230 26.70 -15.74 -21.44
C ALA A 230 27.79 -15.09 -22.31
N ASP A 231 27.45 -14.09 -23.11
CA ASP A 231 28.40 -13.34 -23.95
C ASP A 231 29.52 -12.71 -23.11
N ARG A 232 29.18 -12.18 -21.93
CA ARG A 232 30.16 -11.58 -21.00
C ARG A 232 31.08 -12.62 -20.38
N ILE A 233 30.58 -13.82 -20.08
CA ILE A 233 31.39 -14.94 -19.58
C ILE A 233 32.36 -15.40 -20.67
N ASP A 234 31.89 -15.58 -21.90
CA ASP A 234 32.71 -16.02 -23.03
C ASP A 234 33.80 -15.00 -23.36
N ALA A 235 33.49 -13.70 -23.30
CA ALA A 235 34.48 -12.64 -23.44
C ALA A 235 35.55 -12.69 -22.33
N ALA A 236 35.14 -12.91 -21.07
CA ALA A 236 36.08 -13.03 -19.94
C ALA A 236 36.96 -14.28 -20.03
N MET A 237 36.41 -15.42 -20.44
CA MET A 237 37.16 -16.66 -20.70
C MET A 237 38.17 -16.49 -21.84
N SER A 238 37.78 -15.77 -22.90
CA SER A 238 38.66 -15.49 -24.05
C SER A 238 39.77 -14.50 -23.72
N ALA A 239 39.55 -13.61 -22.75
CA ALA A 239 40.54 -12.64 -22.27
C ALA A 239 41.55 -13.23 -21.28
N THR A 240 41.32 -14.44 -20.76
CA THR A 240 42.24 -15.09 -19.82
C THR A 240 43.43 -15.69 -20.58
N PRO A 241 44.68 -15.20 -20.41
CA PRO A 241 45.84 -15.77 -21.09
C PRO A 241 46.06 -17.20 -20.60
N SER A 242 46.21 -18.15 -21.53
CA SER A 242 46.52 -19.54 -21.24
C SER A 242 47.81 -19.66 -20.42
N ALA A 243 47.65 -19.83 -19.10
CA ALA A 243 48.73 -20.13 -18.20
C ALA A 243 49.07 -21.63 -18.31
N ALA A 244 49.99 -21.97 -19.22
CA ALA A 244 51.13 -22.87 -18.98
C ALA A 244 51.68 -23.44 -20.30
N LYS A 245 53.00 -23.27 -20.51
CA LYS A 245 53.94 -24.40 -20.49
C LYS A 245 55.27 -23.91 -19.94
N GLY A 246 55.71 -24.56 -18.87
CA GLY A 246 56.88 -24.21 -18.08
C GLY A 246 58.21 -24.55 -18.76
N SER A 247 59.22 -23.79 -18.35
CA SER A 247 60.62 -24.16 -18.07
C SER A 247 61.18 -25.44 -18.70
N GLU A 248 62.12 -25.26 -19.64
CA GLU A 248 63.41 -25.97 -19.62
C GLU A 248 64.46 -25.11 -18.90
#